data_AF-A0A2V7V6A1-F1
#
_entry.id   AF-A0A2V7V6A1-F1
#
_cell.length_a   1.000
_cell.length_b   1.000
_cell.length_c   1.000
_cell.angle_alpha   90.00
_cell.angle_beta   90.00
_cell.angle_gamma   90.00
#
_symmetry.space_group_name_H-M   'P 1'
#
loop_
_entity.id
_entity.type
_entity.pdbx_description
1 polymer ?
#
loop_
_entity_poly.entity_id
_entity_poly.type
_entity_poly.pdbx_seq_one_letter_code
_entity_poly.pdbx_strand_id
1 'polypeptide(L)'
;MARFRSGEIRHLVTTDVASRGIDIEDLSHVFIFSTPDSPEQYIHRAGRTGRVGKSGRAISLVSAHDLMNFNRLVKRYHVEVGELSVPSDDEVQARKVERIVTRLAAEGQNLPLDDFAEFAPIARRIAEHEHRDRILALLLRAYFQAPAADEVEPETPEPLPPPRRRDGGRRRRRR
;
A
#
# COMPACT_ATOMS: atom_id res chain seq x y z
N MET A 1 -7.88 8.73 -7.67
CA MET A 1 -8.77 7.57 -7.35
C MET A 1 -8.89 6.54 -8.46
N ALA A 2 -8.99 6.90 -9.75
CA ALA A 2 -9.06 5.94 -10.85
C ALA A 2 -7.87 4.95 -10.85
N ARG A 3 -6.64 5.46 -10.68
CA ARG A 3 -5.39 4.68 -10.62
C ARG A 3 -5.32 3.67 -9.44
N PHE A 4 -5.97 3.98 -8.32
CA PHE A 4 -6.06 3.04 -7.20
C PHE A 4 -7.08 1.93 -7.49
N ARG A 5 -8.23 2.29 -8.08
CA ARG A 5 -9.27 1.33 -8.46
C ARG A 5 -8.85 0.42 -9.62
N SER A 6 -8.01 0.90 -10.54
CA SER A 6 -7.41 0.08 -11.59
C SER A 6 -6.29 -0.84 -11.09
N GLY A 7 -5.83 -0.68 -9.85
CA GLY A 7 -4.75 -1.46 -9.26
C GLY A 7 -3.34 -0.98 -9.62
N GLU A 8 -3.22 0.09 -10.40
CA GLU A 8 -1.93 0.72 -10.73
C GLU A 8 -1.24 1.24 -9.45
N ILE A 9 -2.01 1.91 -8.59
CA ILE A 9 -1.59 2.22 -7.22
C ILE A 9 -2.11 1.12 -6.31
N ARG A 10 -1.19 0.36 -5.70
CA ARG A 10 -1.53 -0.74 -4.78
C ARG A 10 -1.73 -0.32 -3.33
N HIS A 11 -1.24 0.86 -2.93
CA HIS A 11 -1.28 1.35 -1.55
C HIS A 11 -1.78 2.79 -1.52
N LEU A 12 -2.70 3.08 -0.61
CA LEU A 12 -3.20 4.43 -0.38
C LEU A 12 -3.01 4.80 1.08
N VAL A 13 -2.45 5.98 1.32
CA VAL A 13 -2.32 6.59 2.64
C VAL A 13 -3.29 7.76 2.72
N THR A 14 -4.08 7.83 3.78
CA THR A 14 -5.07 8.90 3.96
C THR A 14 -5.30 9.22 5.43
N THR A 15 -5.89 10.39 5.70
CA THR A 15 -6.37 10.82 7.02
C THR A 15 -7.89 10.70 7.08
N ASP A 16 -8.48 10.72 8.28
CA ASP A 16 -9.95 10.66 8.43
C ASP A 16 -10.68 11.80 7.70
N VAL A 17 -10.04 12.96 7.58
CA VAL A 17 -10.61 14.11 6.88
C VAL A 17 -10.58 13.88 5.38
N ALA A 18 -9.43 13.44 4.85
CA ALA A 18 -9.27 13.18 3.43
C ALA A 18 -10.05 11.95 2.96
N SER A 19 -10.34 10.98 3.84
CA SER A 19 -11.14 9.80 3.51
C SER A 19 -12.65 10.08 3.40
N ARG A 20 -13.14 11.24 3.87
CA ARG A 20 -14.56 11.60 3.74
C ARG A 20 -14.87 11.97 2.30
N GLY A 21 -15.88 11.32 1.73
CA GLY A 21 -16.25 11.49 0.31
C GLY A 21 -15.41 10.65 -0.66
N ILE A 22 -14.42 9.90 -0.14
CA ILE A 22 -13.73 8.88 -0.89
C ILE A 22 -14.40 7.53 -0.59
N ASP A 23 -15.17 7.04 -1.54
CA ASP A 23 -15.77 5.71 -1.48
C ASP A 23 -14.73 4.65 -1.87
N ILE A 24 -13.97 4.21 -0.86
CA ILE A 24 -13.06 3.06 -0.96
C ILE A 24 -13.60 1.99 -0.04
N GLU A 25 -13.93 0.87 -0.64
CA GLU A 25 -14.50 -0.31 0.00
C GLU A 25 -13.82 -1.55 -0.59
N ASP A 26 -14.06 -2.71 0.03
CA ASP A 26 -13.53 -4.01 -0.43
C ASP A 26 -12.00 -4.12 -0.48
N LEU A 27 -11.29 -3.47 0.44
CA LEU A 27 -9.85 -3.64 0.59
C LEU A 27 -9.52 -5.03 1.16
N SER A 28 -8.42 -5.63 0.73
CA SER A 28 -7.90 -6.86 1.35
C SER A 28 -7.31 -6.60 2.74
N HIS A 29 -6.69 -5.43 2.92
CA HIS A 29 -6.02 -5.03 4.14
C HIS A 29 -6.26 -3.55 4.45
N VAL A 30 -6.44 -3.24 5.73
CA VAL A 30 -6.46 -1.88 6.25
C VAL A 30 -5.41 -1.79 7.35
N PHE A 31 -4.48 -0.84 7.21
CA PHE A 31 -3.49 -0.54 8.24
C PHE A 31 -3.90 0.74 8.99
N ILE A 32 -4.18 0.61 10.28
CA ILE A 32 -4.50 1.73 11.17
C ILE A 32 -3.19 2.17 11.81
N PHE A 33 -2.60 3.25 11.28
CA PHE A 33 -1.27 3.72 11.69
C PHE A 33 -1.25 4.37 13.07
N SER A 34 -2.33 5.07 13.44
CA SER A 34 -2.50 5.70 14.75
C SER A 34 -3.78 5.22 15.41
N THR A 35 -3.70 4.97 16.72
CA THR A 35 -4.85 4.56 17.53
C THR A 35 -5.95 5.62 17.44
N PRO A 36 -7.16 5.27 16.98
CA PRO A 36 -8.25 6.23 16.90
C PRO A 36 -8.70 6.70 18.29
N ASP A 37 -9.12 7.96 18.39
CA ASP A 37 -9.63 8.53 19.64
C ASP A 37 -11.00 7.94 20.02
N SER A 38 -11.73 7.40 19.03
CA SER A 38 -13.03 6.80 19.24
C SER A 38 -13.18 5.42 18.57
N PRO A 39 -13.95 4.51 19.20
CA PRO A 39 -14.34 3.22 18.66
C PRO A 39 -15.10 3.30 17.33
N GLU A 40 -15.96 4.30 17.17
CA GLU A 40 -16.72 4.52 15.95
C GLU A 40 -15.78 4.85 14.79
N GLN A 41 -14.72 5.64 15.05
CA GLN A 41 -13.67 5.87 14.06
C GLN A 41 -12.92 4.58 13.72
N TYR A 42 -12.59 3.76 14.72
CA TYR A 42 -11.97 2.45 14.49
C TYR A 42 -12.81 1.56 13.58
N ILE A 43 -14.10 1.42 13.87
CA ILE A 43 -15.02 0.60 13.07
C ILE A 43 -15.17 1.15 11.65
N HIS A 44 -15.25 2.47 11.47
CA HIS A 44 -15.33 3.07 10.13
C HIS A 44 -14.05 2.90 9.29
N ARG A 45 -12.87 2.91 9.94
CA ARG A 45 -11.58 2.62 9.30
C ARG A 45 -11.46 1.14 8.97
N ALA A 46 -11.67 0.26 9.95
CA ALA A 46 -11.60 -1.18 9.77
C ALA A 46 -12.64 -1.70 8.76
N GLY A 47 -13.85 -1.12 8.73
CA GLY A 47 -14.94 -1.49 7.83
C GLY A 47 -14.70 -1.19 6.34
N ARG A 48 -13.49 -0.75 5.97
CA ARG A 48 -13.01 -0.66 4.58
C ARG A 48 -12.54 -2.02 4.04
N THR A 49 -12.37 -3.02 4.91
CA THR A 49 -12.04 -4.41 4.56
C THR A 49 -13.15 -5.37 4.95
N GLY A 50 -13.12 -6.61 4.43
CA GLY A 50 -13.91 -7.73 4.97
C GLY A 50 -15.43 -7.65 4.78
N ARG A 51 -15.91 -7.07 3.67
CA ARG A 51 -17.35 -6.97 3.37
C ARG A 51 -17.90 -8.20 2.64
N VAL A 52 -19.21 -8.42 2.81
CA VAL A 52 -20.08 -9.43 2.15
C VAL A 52 -19.33 -10.55 1.44
N GLY A 53 -19.02 -11.63 2.18
CA GLY A 53 -18.43 -12.85 1.63
C GLY A 53 -16.94 -12.80 1.33
N LYS A 54 -16.27 -11.65 1.52
CA LYS A 54 -14.82 -11.50 1.34
C LYS A 54 -14.12 -11.45 2.70
N SER A 55 -13.02 -12.18 2.83
CA SER A 55 -12.12 -12.06 3.97
C SER A 55 -11.34 -10.75 3.90
N GLY A 56 -11.11 -10.13 5.06
CA GLY A 56 -10.34 -8.89 5.16
C GLY A 56 -9.56 -8.82 6.47
N ARG A 57 -8.47 -8.04 6.50
CA ARG A 57 -7.64 -7.88 7.69
C ARG A 57 -7.48 -6.41 8.04
N ALA A 58 -7.90 -6.03 9.25
CA ALA A 58 -7.54 -4.76 9.87
C ALA A 58 -6.33 -5.00 10.79
N ILE A 59 -5.26 -4.25 10.57
CA ILE A 59 -4.01 -4.33 11.33
C ILE A 59 -3.76 -2.97 11.97
N SER A 60 -3.66 -2.93 13.29
CA SER A 60 -3.44 -1.68 14.03
C SER A 60 -2.02 -1.62 14.56
N LEU A 61 -1.34 -0.51 14.29
CA LEU A 61 -0.05 -0.18 14.88
C LEU A 61 -0.34 0.56 16.19
N VAL A 62 -0.01 -0.09 17.31
CA VAL A 62 -0.31 0.42 18.66
C VAL A 62 1.00 0.67 19.37
N SER A 63 1.24 1.91 19.78
CA SER A 63 2.40 2.27 20.58
C SER A 63 2.20 1.87 22.05
N ALA A 64 3.29 1.82 22.82
CA ALA A 64 3.21 1.58 24.26
C ALA A 64 2.33 2.62 24.98
N HIS A 65 2.35 3.87 24.53
CA HIS A 65 1.54 4.95 25.09
C HIS A 65 0.04 4.74 24.83
N ASP A 66 -0.31 4.17 23.68
CA ASP A 66 -1.71 4.03 23.26
C ASP A 66 -2.33 2.70 23.70
N LEU A 67 -1.52 1.74 24.16
CA LEU A 67 -1.95 0.39 24.51
C LEU A 67 -3.10 0.37 25.51
N MET A 68 -3.07 1.24 26.52
CA MET A 68 -4.13 1.34 27.52
C MET A 68 -5.46 1.79 26.91
N ASN A 69 -5.43 2.79 26.02
CA ASN A 69 -6.61 3.29 25.35
C ASN A 69 -7.15 2.27 24.33
N PHE A 70 -6.25 1.63 23.59
CA PHE A 70 -6.59 0.56 22.66
C PHE A 70 -7.27 -0.62 23.37
N ASN A 71 -6.71 -1.11 24.48
CA ASN A 71 -7.30 -2.21 25.24
C ASN A 71 -8.69 -1.87 25.80
N ARG A 72 -8.92 -0.61 26.20
CA ARG A 72 -10.24 -0.14 26.62
C ARG A 72 -11.24 -0.16 25.47
N LEU A 73 -10.83 0.26 24.27
CA LEU A 73 -11.64 0.21 23.06
C LEU A 73 -12.01 -1.24 22.71
N VAL A 74 -11.01 -2.12 22.64
CA VAL A 74 -11.19 -3.54 22.33
C VAL A 74 -12.18 -4.20 23.30
N LYS A 75 -11.99 -3.99 24.60
CA LYS A 75 -12.86 -4.58 25.64
C LYS A 75 -14.28 -4.03 25.61
N ARG A 76 -14.44 -2.71 25.44
CA ARG A 76 -15.76 -2.06 25.49
C ARG A 76 -16.66 -2.45 24.31
N TYR A 77 -16.07 -2.80 23.17
CA TYR A 77 -16.80 -3.10 21.93
C TYR A 77 -16.65 -4.55 21.48
N HIS A 78 -16.09 -5.41 22.34
CA HIS A 78 -15.95 -6.85 22.09
C HIS A 78 -15.26 -7.17 20.76
N VAL A 79 -14.23 -6.39 20.41
CA VAL A 79 -13.42 -6.65 19.21
C VAL A 79 -12.45 -7.77 19.52
N GLU A 80 -12.42 -8.82 18.70
CA GLU A 80 -11.39 -9.84 18.79
C GLU A 80 -10.11 -9.35 18.11
N VAL A 81 -9.02 -9.32 18.87
CA VAL A 81 -7.70 -8.88 18.37
C VAL A 81 -6.66 -9.95 18.67
N GLY A 82 -5.82 -10.25 17.68
CA GLY A 82 -4.62 -11.05 17.85
C GLY A 82 -3.39 -10.15 17.80
N GLU A 83 -2.45 -10.40 18.71
CA GLU A 83 -1.14 -9.75 18.63
C GLU A 83 -0.33 -10.38 17.49
N LEU A 84 0.33 -9.53 16.70
CA LEU A 84 1.21 -9.94 15.61
C LEU A 84 2.63 -9.52 15.96
N SER A 85 3.57 -10.45 15.88
CA SER A 85 4.98 -10.11 15.95
C SER A 85 5.39 -9.33 14.71
N VAL A 86 6.21 -8.29 14.91
CA VAL A 86 6.88 -7.62 13.80
C VAL A 86 7.84 -8.64 13.17
N PRO A 87 7.79 -8.84 11.84
CA PRO A 87 8.74 -9.73 11.18
C PRO A 87 10.16 -9.22 11.37
N SER A 88 11.09 -10.14 11.61
CA SER A 88 12.52 -9.87 11.63
C SER A 88 13.03 -9.42 10.26
N ASP A 89 14.17 -8.75 10.24
CA ASP A 89 14.81 -8.32 9.00
C ASP A 89 15.11 -9.50 8.07
N ASP A 90 15.53 -10.65 8.63
CA ASP A 90 15.80 -11.87 7.87
C ASP A 90 14.53 -12.43 7.23
N GLU A 91 13.40 -12.46 7.95
CA GLU A 91 12.11 -12.87 7.39
C GLU A 91 11.64 -11.92 6.28
N VAL A 92 11.84 -10.61 6.46
CA VAL A 92 11.51 -9.61 5.44
C VAL A 92 12.39 -9.81 4.21
N GLN A 93 13.68 -10.08 4.37
CA GLN A 93 14.59 -10.35 3.26
C GLN A 93 14.23 -11.63 2.53
N ALA A 94 13.97 -12.71 3.26
CA ALA A 94 13.54 -13.98 2.66
C ALA A 94 12.28 -13.81 1.82
N ARG A 95 11.26 -13.11 2.35
CA ARG A 95 10.02 -12.81 1.61
C ARG A 95 10.25 -11.91 0.40
N LYS A 96 11.18 -10.94 0.49
CA LYS A 96 11.55 -10.09 -0.66
C LYS A 96 12.18 -10.92 -1.77
N VAL A 97 13.14 -11.78 -1.43
CA VAL A 97 13.82 -12.68 -2.37
C VAL A 97 12.80 -13.62 -3.03
N GLU A 98 11.98 -14.30 -2.24
CA GLU A 98 10.95 -15.21 -2.74
C GLU A 98 9.99 -14.51 -3.70
N ARG A 99 9.53 -13.30 -3.35
CA ARG A 99 8.65 -12.51 -4.21
C ARG A 99 9.30 -12.15 -5.54
N ILE A 100 10.58 -11.77 -5.52
CA ILE A 100 11.33 -11.42 -6.74
C ILE A 100 11.51 -12.65 -7.62
N VAL A 101 11.95 -13.77 -7.04
CA VAL A 101 12.16 -15.03 -7.76
C VAL A 101 10.85 -15.53 -8.37
N THR A 102 9.77 -15.58 -7.59
CA THR A 102 8.44 -16.01 -8.05
C THR A 102 7.98 -15.17 -9.24
N ARG A 103 8.14 -13.85 -9.16
CA ARG A 103 7.78 -12.93 -10.25
C ARG A 103 8.61 -13.18 -11.51
N LEU A 104 9.94 -13.24 -11.38
CA LEU A 104 10.84 -13.46 -12.51
C LEU A 104 10.62 -14.85 -13.15
N ALA A 105 10.30 -15.86 -12.36
CA ALA A 105 9.96 -17.19 -12.87
C ALA A 105 8.66 -17.17 -13.69
N ALA A 106 7.62 -16.49 -13.20
CA ALA A 106 6.36 -16.32 -13.93
C ALA A 106 6.54 -15.52 -15.23
N GLU A 107 7.34 -14.45 -15.20
CA GLU A 107 7.70 -13.69 -16.41
C GLU A 107 8.49 -14.55 -17.39
N GLY A 108 9.49 -15.30 -16.91
CA GLY A 108 10.28 -16.22 -17.74
C GLY A 108 9.46 -17.34 -18.38
N GLN A 109 8.43 -17.86 -17.70
CA GLN A 109 7.50 -18.84 -18.28
C GLN A 109 6.69 -18.29 -19.46
N ASN A 110 6.49 -16.97 -19.51
CA ASN A 110 5.74 -16.29 -20.56
C ASN A 110 6.65 -15.60 -21.59
N LEU A 111 7.96 -15.88 -21.57
CA LEU A 111 8.91 -15.28 -22.51
C LEU A 111 8.60 -15.77 -23.94
N PRO A 112 8.45 -14.86 -24.93
CA PRO A 112 8.27 -15.24 -26.32
C PRO A 112 9.38 -16.17 -26.81
N LEU A 113 9.04 -17.11 -27.69
CA LEU A 113 9.99 -18.11 -28.20
C LEU A 113 11.19 -17.49 -28.90
N ASP A 114 10.98 -16.41 -29.65
CA ASP A 114 12.03 -15.70 -30.38
C ASP A 114 13.02 -15.05 -29.40
N ASP A 115 12.51 -14.32 -28.40
CA ASP A 115 13.32 -13.73 -27.33
C ASP A 115 14.08 -14.81 -26.57
N PHE A 116 13.42 -15.92 -26.22
CA PHE A 116 14.07 -17.04 -25.57
C PHE A 116 15.21 -17.60 -26.42
N ALA A 117 14.99 -17.82 -27.72
CA ALA A 117 16.00 -18.35 -28.62
C ALA A 117 17.22 -17.41 -28.74
N GLU A 118 16.99 -16.09 -28.79
CA GLU A 118 18.04 -15.07 -28.82
C GLU A 118 18.88 -15.07 -27.53
N PHE A 119 18.23 -15.07 -26.37
CA PHE A 119 18.92 -14.90 -25.08
C PHE A 119 19.39 -16.20 -24.44
N ALA A 120 18.82 -17.36 -24.77
CA ALA A 120 19.17 -18.64 -24.15
C ALA A 120 20.66 -19.00 -24.22
N PRO A 121 21.37 -18.82 -25.36
CA PRO A 121 22.81 -19.07 -25.42
C PRO A 121 23.61 -18.16 -24.45
N ILE A 122 23.21 -16.89 -24.33
CA ILE A 122 23.85 -15.93 -23.42
C ILE A 122 23.58 -16.32 -21.96
N ALA A 123 22.34 -16.65 -21.63
CA ALA A 123 21.95 -17.08 -20.29
C ALA A 123 22.72 -18.33 -19.84
N ARG A 124 22.88 -19.33 -20.73
CA ARG A 124 23.68 -20.53 -20.45
C ARG A 124 25.15 -20.20 -20.18
N ARG A 125 25.75 -19.33 -21.01
CA ARG A 125 27.12 -18.86 -20.79
C ARG A 125 27.29 -18.14 -19.45
N ILE A 126 26.31 -17.32 -19.04
CA ILE A 126 26.31 -16.67 -17.73
C ILE A 126 26.22 -17.71 -16.61
N ALA A 127 25.35 -18.72 -16.74
CA ALA A 127 25.14 -19.74 -15.72
C ALA A 127 26.42 -20.56 -15.42
N GLU A 128 27.25 -20.77 -16.44
CA GLU A 128 28.52 -21.50 -16.37
C GLU A 128 29.73 -20.61 -16.01
N HIS A 129 29.57 -19.28 -16.00
CA HIS A 129 30.68 -18.34 -15.76
C HIS A 129 31.09 -18.27 -14.29
N GLU A 130 32.39 -18.11 -14.02
CA GLU A 130 32.96 -17.98 -12.67
C GLU A 130 32.41 -16.77 -11.87
N HIS A 131 31.85 -15.79 -12.57
CA HIS A 131 31.30 -14.55 -12.00
C HIS A 131 29.78 -14.46 -12.15
N ARG A 132 29.08 -15.58 -12.35
CA ARG A 132 27.63 -15.61 -12.55
C ARG A 132 26.84 -14.78 -11.54
N ASP A 133 27.19 -14.85 -10.25
CA ASP A 133 26.45 -14.14 -9.19
C ASP A 133 26.65 -12.61 -9.30
N ARG A 134 27.84 -12.16 -9.68
CA ARG A 134 28.13 -10.72 -9.92
C ARG A 134 27.40 -10.21 -11.16
N ILE A 135 27.36 -11.01 -12.23
CA ILE A 135 26.65 -10.67 -13.47
C ILE A 135 25.15 -10.60 -13.18
N LEU A 136 24.58 -11.59 -12.50
CA LEU A 136 23.17 -11.61 -12.12
C LEU A 136 22.84 -10.45 -11.17
N ALA A 137 23.70 -10.13 -10.21
CA ALA A 137 23.51 -8.96 -9.34
C ALA A 137 23.50 -7.65 -10.14
N LEU A 138 24.38 -7.49 -11.14
CA LEU A 138 24.38 -6.34 -12.04
C LEU A 138 23.07 -6.24 -12.84
N LEU A 139 22.60 -7.35 -13.41
CA LEU A 139 21.36 -7.40 -14.18
C LEU A 139 20.13 -7.12 -13.31
N LEU A 140 20.06 -7.72 -12.12
CA LEU A 140 18.99 -7.46 -11.16
C LEU A 140 19.00 -6.00 -10.73
N ARG A 141 20.17 -5.43 -10.43
CA ARG A 141 20.30 -4.00 -10.13
C ARG A 141 19.76 -3.16 -11.29
N ALA A 142 20.18 -3.42 -12.52
CA ALA A 142 19.71 -2.68 -13.69
C ALA A 142 18.20 -2.81 -13.91
N TYR A 143 17.64 -4.02 -13.75
CA TYR A 143 16.21 -4.27 -13.90
C TYR A 143 15.37 -3.53 -12.84
N PHE A 144 15.83 -3.50 -11.58
CA PHE A 144 15.10 -2.87 -10.48
C PHE A 144 15.45 -1.38 -10.26
N GLN A 145 16.52 -0.87 -10.87
CA GLN A 145 16.90 0.56 -10.86
C GLN A 145 16.57 1.28 -12.17
N ALA A 146 16.20 0.57 -13.24
CA ALA A 146 15.52 1.19 -14.35
C ALA A 146 14.29 1.92 -13.79
N PRO A 147 14.06 3.20 -14.13
CA PRO A 147 12.85 3.88 -13.68
C PRO A 147 11.69 2.99 -14.08
N ALA A 148 10.86 2.62 -13.11
CA ALA A 148 9.64 1.89 -13.43
C ALA A 148 8.94 2.73 -14.49
N ALA A 149 8.48 2.12 -15.59
CA ALA A 149 7.73 2.83 -16.62
C ALA A 149 6.45 3.51 -16.07
N ASP A 150 6.13 3.29 -14.79
CA ASP A 150 5.09 3.92 -13.99
C ASP A 150 5.63 4.70 -12.77
N GLU A 151 6.81 5.35 -12.86
CA GLU A 151 7.14 6.44 -11.93
C GLU A 151 6.20 7.61 -12.19
N VAL A 152 4.99 7.53 -11.62
CA VAL A 152 4.17 8.70 -11.50
C VAL A 152 4.81 9.59 -10.46
N GLU A 153 5.42 10.66 -10.97
CA GLU A 153 5.80 11.83 -10.19
C GLU A 153 4.68 12.12 -9.18
N PRO A 154 4.98 12.23 -7.88
CA PRO A 154 3.98 12.66 -6.93
C PRO A 154 3.55 14.07 -7.34
N GLU A 155 2.36 14.21 -7.91
CA GLU A 155 1.73 15.52 -8.11
C GLU A 155 1.74 16.23 -6.76
N THR A 156 2.58 17.25 -6.64
CA THR A 156 2.51 18.19 -5.52
C THR A 156 1.11 18.80 -5.55
N PRO A 157 0.26 18.59 -4.54
CA PRO A 157 -1.08 19.14 -4.55
C PRO A 157 -0.98 20.66 -4.59
N GLU A 158 -1.62 21.28 -5.60
CA GLU A 158 -1.68 22.73 -5.69
C GLU A 158 -2.23 23.31 -4.37
N PRO A 159 -1.65 24.42 -3.87
CA PRO A 159 -2.10 25.04 -2.65
C PRO A 159 -3.57 25.44 -2.78
N LEU A 160 -4.37 25.06 -1.77
CA LEU A 160 -5.80 25.32 -1.74
C LEU A 160 -6.09 26.81 -1.98
N PRO A 161 -7.06 27.15 -2.84
CA PRO A 161 -7.44 28.54 -3.06
C PRO A 161 -7.94 29.17 -1.75
N PRO A 162 -7.63 30.45 -1.49
CA PRO A 162 -7.99 31.09 -0.24
C PRO A 162 -9.52 31.11 -0.05
N PRO A 163 -10.00 30.99 1.21
CA PRO A 163 -11.42 30.90 1.49
C PRO A 163 -12.15 32.16 1.01
N ARG A 164 -13.17 31.96 0.18
CA ARG A 164 -14.02 33.05 -0.34
C ARG A 164 -14.75 33.72 0.81
N ARG A 165 -14.47 35.02 1.02
CA ARG A 165 -15.19 35.86 1.98
C ARG A 165 -16.67 35.88 1.61
N ARG A 166 -17.54 35.36 2.48
CA ARG A 166 -18.99 35.50 2.34
C ARG A 166 -19.35 36.97 2.54
N ASP A 167 -19.79 37.60 1.46
CA ASP A 167 -20.27 38.98 1.49
C ASP A 167 -21.62 39.03 2.24
N GLY A 168 -21.61 39.68 3.40
CA GLY A 168 -22.75 39.78 4.29
C GLY A 168 -23.78 40.76 3.75
N GLY A 169 -24.79 40.26 3.03
CA GLY A 169 -25.93 41.03 2.56
C GLY A 169 -26.67 41.73 3.71
N ARG A 170 -26.47 43.05 3.85
CA ARG A 170 -27.28 43.92 4.70
C ARG A 170 -28.68 44.08 4.10
N ARG A 171 -29.65 43.29 4.58
CA ARG A 171 -31.09 43.60 4.45
C ARG A 171 -31.41 44.84 5.30
N ARG A 172 -31.56 46.01 4.67
CA ARG A 172 -32.17 47.20 5.31
C ARG A 172 -33.70 47.07 5.26
N ARG A 173 -34.32 47.09 6.45
CA ARG A 173 -35.77 47.17 6.66
C ARG A 173 -36.29 48.52 6.13
N ARG A 174 -37.38 48.49 5.35
CA ARG A 174 -38.17 49.66 4.97
C ARG A 174 -38.97 50.17 6.19
N ARG A 175 -38.99 51.49 6.36
CA ARG A 175 -40.08 52.22 7.00
C ARG A 175 -40.86 52.92 5.90
#